data_AF-A0A7W0A0H4-F1
#
_entry.id   AF-A0A7W0A0H4-F1
#
_cell.length_a   1.000
_cell.length_b   1.000
_cell.length_c   1.000
_cell.angle_alpha   90.00
_cell.angle_beta   90.00
_cell.angle_gamma   90.00
#
_symmetry.space_group_name_H-M   'P 1'
#
loop_
_entity.id
_entity.type
_entity.pdbx_description
1 polymer ?
#
loop_
_entity_poly.entity_id
_entity_poly.type
_entity_poly.pdbx_seq_one_letter_code
_entity_poly.pdbx_strand_id
1 'polypeptide(L)'
;MTVAETCECALAHLAVGARPTAEALFGWTQQFRHDPDGRYWTGTVFPDEVRFPGGERSTYTAASVVLAADALAGASPASSLFVDTASVLPPLMVLPSDL
;
A
#
# COMPACT_ATOMS: atom_id res chain seq x y z
N MET A 1 2.33 -6.90 -12.64
CA MET A 1 1.90 -5.96 -11.59
C MET A 1 1.70 -6.72 -10.30
N THR A 2 2.13 -6.15 -9.19
CA THR A 2 1.89 -6.67 -7.85
C THR A 2 1.15 -5.60 -7.06
N VAL A 3 0.04 -5.96 -6.41
CA VAL A 3 -0.88 -5.01 -5.79
C VAL A 3 -0.22 -4.29 -4.62
N ALA A 4 0.50 -5.01 -3.77
CA ALA A 4 1.15 -4.44 -2.59
C ALA A 4 2.16 -3.35 -2.98
N GLU A 5 3.08 -3.65 -3.90
CA GLU A 5 4.12 -2.75 -4.40
C GLU A 5 3.52 -1.55 -5.14
N THR A 6 2.37 -1.72 -5.80
CA THR A 6 1.65 -0.59 -6.43
C THR A 6 1.04 0.33 -5.38
N CYS A 7 0.46 -0.21 -4.29
CA CYS A 7 0.00 0.58 -3.14
C CYS A 7 1.14 1.30 -2.42
N GLU A 8 2.29 0.65 -2.25
CA GLU A 8 3.48 1.28 -1.67
C GLU A 8 4.01 2.41 -2.57
N CYS A 9 4.02 2.22 -3.88
CA CYS A 9 4.34 3.28 -4.84
C CYS A 9 3.35 4.44 -4.74
N ALA A 10 2.05 4.16 -4.58
CA ALA A 10 1.04 5.20 -4.35
C ALA A 10 1.31 5.99 -3.07
N LEU A 11 1.65 5.32 -1.96
CA LEU A 11 2.06 5.97 -0.71
C LEU A 11 3.30 6.86 -0.91
N ALA A 12 4.32 6.39 -1.62
CA ALA A 12 5.51 7.17 -1.91
C ALA A 12 5.20 8.43 -2.74
N HIS A 13 4.32 8.32 -3.74
CA HIS A 13 3.83 9.48 -4.50
C HIS A 13 3.04 10.45 -3.62
N LEU A 14 2.19 9.92 -2.73
CA LEU A 14 1.43 10.75 -1.80
C LEU A 14 2.35 11.51 -0.84
N ALA A 15 3.42 10.88 -0.35
CA ALA A 15 4.41 11.47 0.54
C ALA A 15 5.14 12.69 -0.07
N VAL A 16 5.33 12.70 -1.40
CA VAL A 16 5.94 13.82 -2.13
C VAL A 16 4.91 14.82 -2.71
N GLY A 17 3.64 14.72 -2.29
CA GLY A 17 2.56 15.60 -2.73
C GLY A 17 2.00 15.30 -4.13
N ALA A 18 2.43 14.21 -4.78
CA ALA A 18 1.95 13.79 -6.10
C ALA A 18 0.62 13.00 -6.01
N ARG A 19 -0.39 13.60 -5.37
CA ARG A 19 -1.69 12.97 -5.09
C ARG A 19 -2.41 12.40 -6.33
N PRO A 20 -2.51 13.09 -7.48
CA PRO A 20 -3.18 12.52 -8.65
C PRO A 20 -2.55 11.21 -9.14
N THR A 21 -1.23 11.11 -9.06
CA THR A 21 -0.51 9.87 -9.40
C THR A 21 -0.80 8.76 -8.39
N ALA A 22 -0.80 9.09 -7.10
CA ALA A 22 -1.15 8.14 -6.05
C ALA A 22 -2.58 7.59 -6.21
N GLU A 23 -3.54 8.45 -6.52
CA GLU A 23 -4.94 8.06 -6.77
C GLU A 23 -5.08 7.19 -8.01
N ALA A 24 -4.35 7.49 -9.09
CA ALA A 24 -4.35 6.66 -10.29
C ALA A 24 -3.79 5.25 -10.02
N LEU A 25 -2.63 5.17 -9.34
CA LEU A 25 -2.01 3.90 -8.95
C LEU A 25 -2.94 3.07 -8.06
N PHE A 26 -3.54 3.70 -7.04
CA PHE A 26 -4.50 3.02 -6.16
C PHE A 26 -5.77 2.60 -6.93
N GLY A 27 -6.27 3.43 -7.85
CA GLY A 27 -7.38 3.08 -8.72
C GLY A 27 -7.10 1.82 -9.54
N TRP A 28 -5.87 1.67 -10.06
CA TRP A 28 -5.47 0.45 -10.77
C TRP A 28 -5.50 -0.79 -9.87
N THR A 29 -5.24 -0.69 -8.57
CA THR A 29 -5.29 -1.87 -7.69
C THR A 29 -6.71 -2.39 -7.49
N GLN A 30 -7.73 -1.52 -7.57
CA GLN A 30 -9.12 -1.88 -7.29
C GLN A 30 -9.66 -2.99 -8.21
N GLN A 31 -9.19 -3.08 -9.46
CA GLN A 31 -9.57 -4.16 -10.39
C GLN A 31 -9.06 -5.56 -9.96
N PHE A 32 -8.18 -5.64 -8.95
CA PHE A 32 -7.66 -6.88 -8.39
C PHE A 32 -8.40 -7.32 -7.12
N ARG A 33 -9.45 -6.59 -6.72
CA ARG A 33 -10.33 -7.01 -5.63
C ARG A 33 -11.12 -8.25 -6.05
N HIS A 34 -11.19 -9.23 -5.15
CA HIS A 34 -11.94 -10.46 -5.32
C HIS A 34 -13.32 -10.26 -4.69
N ASP A 35 -14.34 -10.06 -5.54
CA ASP A 35 -15.69 -9.65 -5.11
C ASP A 35 -16.33 -10.55 -4.03
N PRO A 36 -16.20 -11.90 -4.05
CA PRO A 36 -16.84 -12.74 -3.05
C PRO A 36 -16.37 -12.52 -1.61
N ASP A 37 -15.12 -12.10 -1.38
CA ASP A 37 -14.54 -11.97 -0.04
C ASP A 37 -13.81 -10.64 0.21
N GLY A 38 -13.79 -9.74 -0.78
CA GLY A 38 -13.17 -8.43 -0.71
C GLY A 38 -11.64 -8.41 -0.61
N ARG A 39 -10.98 -9.57 -0.66
CA ARG A 39 -9.51 -9.70 -0.63
C ARG A 39 -8.92 -9.20 -1.94
N TYR A 40 -7.61 -8.98 -1.97
CA TYR A 40 -6.90 -8.59 -3.19
C TYR A 40 -5.98 -9.71 -3.63
N TRP A 41 -6.02 -10.05 -4.92
CA TRP A 41 -5.02 -10.92 -5.53
C TRP A 41 -3.63 -10.29 -5.39
N THR A 42 -2.61 -11.09 -5.06
CA THR A 42 -1.25 -10.58 -4.89
C THR A 42 -0.75 -9.89 -6.16
N GLY A 43 -0.93 -10.51 -7.32
CA GLY A 43 -0.40 -9.95 -8.56
C GLY A 43 -0.96 -10.58 -9.83
N THR A 44 -0.55 -10.01 -10.95
CA THR A 44 -0.90 -10.43 -12.31
C THR A 44 0.26 -10.17 -13.25
N VAL A 45 0.61 -11.19 -14.04
CA VAL A 45 1.63 -11.12 -15.07
C VAL A 45 0.99 -10.54 -16.33
N PHE A 46 1.64 -9.54 -16.93
CA PHE A 46 1.24 -8.94 -18.20
C PHE A 46 2.27 -9.30 -19.28
N PRO A 47 1.85 -9.47 -20.54
CA PRO A 47 0.53 -9.18 -21.10
C PRO A 47 -0.52 -10.29 -20.91
N ASP A 48 -0.15 -11.47 -20.43
CA ASP A 48 -1.02 -12.65 -20.44
C ASP A 48 -2.19 -12.61 -19.42
N GLU A 49 -2.25 -11.58 -18.58
CA GLU A 49 -3.28 -11.36 -17.54
C GLU A 49 -3.44 -12.52 -16.54
N VAL A 50 -2.37 -13.30 -16.34
CA VAL A 50 -2.38 -14.47 -15.46
C VAL A 50 -2.14 -14.05 -14.01
N ARG A 51 -3.00 -14.50 -13.09
CA ARG A 51 -2.81 -14.31 -11.64
C ARG A 51 -1.54 -15.02 -11.17
N PHE A 52 -0.67 -14.30 -10.48
CA PHE A 52 0.57 -14.84 -9.93
C PHE A 52 0.96 -14.13 -8.62
N PRO A 53 1.39 -14.86 -7.59
CA PRO A 53 1.40 -16.33 -7.48
C PRO A 53 -0.03 -16.92 -7.53
N GLY A 54 -0.16 -18.16 -8.02
CA GLY A 54 -1.46 -18.77 -8.32
C GLY A 54 -2.42 -18.80 -7.13
N GLY A 55 -3.54 -18.09 -7.23
CA GLY A 55 -4.57 -18.06 -6.19
C GLY A 55 -4.20 -17.27 -4.93
N GLU A 56 -3.07 -16.59 -4.90
CA GLU A 56 -2.55 -15.94 -3.71
C GLU A 56 -3.24 -14.60 -3.42
N ARG A 57 -3.60 -14.40 -2.14
CA ARG A 57 -4.20 -13.20 -1.57
C ARG A 57 -3.55 -12.96 -0.20
N SER A 58 -2.30 -12.52 -0.21
CA SER A 58 -1.48 -12.43 0.99
C SER A 58 -1.99 -11.36 1.97
N THR A 59 -1.73 -11.55 3.26
CA THR A 59 -2.03 -10.54 4.30
C THR A 59 -1.23 -9.26 4.09
N TYR A 60 -0.02 -9.37 3.56
CA TYR A 60 0.79 -8.23 3.14
C TYR A 60 0.08 -7.39 2.06
N THR A 61 -0.47 -8.03 1.01
CA THR A 61 -1.25 -7.33 -0.01
C THR A 61 -2.45 -6.61 0.61
N ALA A 62 -3.19 -7.27 1.50
CA ALA A 62 -4.32 -6.65 2.18
C ALA A 62 -3.87 -5.46 3.05
N ALA A 63 -2.75 -5.58 3.76
CA ALA A 63 -2.21 -4.51 4.59
C ALA A 63 -1.83 -3.28 3.74
N SER A 64 -1.08 -3.45 2.65
CA SER A 64 -0.68 -2.34 1.77
C SER A 64 -1.88 -1.62 1.15
N VAL A 65 -2.95 -2.35 0.78
CA VAL A 65 -4.19 -1.74 0.29
C VAL A 65 -4.88 -0.90 1.37
N VAL A 66 -5.02 -1.42 2.60
CA VAL A 66 -5.65 -0.69 3.70
C VAL A 66 -4.85 0.57 4.06
N LEU A 67 -3.52 0.46 4.14
CA LEU A 67 -2.64 1.59 4.43
C LEU A 67 -2.74 2.68 3.35
N ALA A 68 -2.70 2.31 2.08
CA ALA A 68 -2.86 3.26 0.97
C ALA A 68 -4.26 3.92 0.97
N ALA A 69 -5.31 3.15 1.23
CA ALA A 69 -6.67 3.67 1.31
C ALA A 69 -6.83 4.69 2.44
N ASP A 70 -6.32 4.39 3.65
CA ASP A 70 -6.41 5.28 4.80
C ASP A 70 -5.58 6.57 4.59
N ALA A 71 -4.38 6.46 4.03
CA ALA A 71 -3.54 7.62 3.72
C ALA A 71 -4.18 8.53 2.66
N LEU A 72 -4.80 7.96 1.63
CA LEU A 72 -5.50 8.73 0.60
C LEU A 72 -6.73 9.43 1.15
N ALA A 73 -7.51 8.75 2.00
CA ALA A 73 -8.75 9.26 2.58
C ALA A 73 -8.52 10.21 3.77
N GLY A 74 -7.38 10.10 4.46
CA GLY A 74 -7.14 10.80 5.72
C GLY A 74 -8.13 10.38 6.82
N ALA A 75 -8.59 9.13 6.79
CA ALA A 75 -9.75 8.70 7.58
C ALA A 75 -9.41 8.39 9.05
N SER A 76 -8.17 8.02 9.34
CA SER A 76 -7.70 7.73 10.69
C SER A 76 -6.61 8.69 11.19
N PRO A 77 -6.41 8.81 12.51
CA PRO A 77 -5.25 9.51 13.08
C PRO A 77 -3.88 8.95 12.64
N ALA A 78 -3.85 7.72 12.12
CA ALA A 78 -2.65 7.04 11.64
C ALA A 78 -2.41 7.22 10.13
N SER A 79 -3.30 7.92 9.41
CA SER A 79 -3.25 8.06 7.95
C SER A 79 -1.96 8.71 7.43
N SER A 80 -1.28 9.51 8.25
CA SER A 80 -0.01 10.16 7.91
C SER A 80 1.23 9.29 8.16
N LEU A 81 1.13 8.12 8.81
CA LEU A 81 2.28 7.31 9.22
C LEU A 81 3.27 7.00 8.10
N PHE A 82 2.79 6.77 6.89
CA PHE A 82 3.60 6.37 5.73
C PHE A 82 3.81 7.49 4.71
N VAL A 83 3.29 8.68 4.96
CA VAL A 83 3.36 9.82 4.02
C VAL A 83 3.95 11.09 4.63
N ASP A 84 4.02 11.17 5.95
CA ASP A 84 4.64 12.27 6.69
C ASP A 84 5.39 11.71 7.92
N THR A 85 6.32 10.79 7.67
CA THR A 85 7.09 10.10 8.71
C THR A 85 7.84 11.07 9.62
N ALA A 86 8.27 12.21 9.09
CA ALA A 86 9.03 13.22 9.82
C ALA A 86 8.20 13.92 10.92
N SER A 87 6.88 14.09 10.72
CA SER A 87 6.03 14.74 11.71
C SER A 87 5.39 13.78 12.72
N VAL A 88 5.23 12.51 12.33
CA VAL A 88 4.45 11.52 13.10
C VAL A 88 5.27 10.50 13.85
N LEU A 89 6.45 10.13 13.34
CA LEU A 89 7.26 9.11 14.02
C LEU A 89 7.96 9.71 15.24
N PRO A 90 8.06 8.97 16.34
CA PRO A 90 8.82 9.42 17.49
C PRO A 90 10.31 9.53 17.13
N PRO A 91 11.10 10.27 17.94
CA PRO A 91 12.55 10.27 17.83
C PRO A 91 13.12 8.86 17.86
N LEU A 92 14.29 8.67 17.21
CA LEU A 92 14.99 7.39 17.23
C LEU A 92 15.27 6.96 18.67
N MET A 93 14.97 5.70 18.97
CA MET A 93 15.33 5.11 20.25
C MET A 93 16.85 4.94 20.32
N VAL A 94 17.45 5.45 21.39
CA VAL A 94 18.87 5.20 21.69
C VAL A 94 18.96 3.84 22.38
N LEU A 95 19.49 2.85 21.67
CA LEU A 95 19.79 1.54 22.25
C LEU A 95 21.18 1.57 22.94
N PRO A 96 21.36 0.82 24.04
CA PRO A 96 22.67 0.64 24.65
C PRO A 96 23.68 0.09 23.65
N SER A 97 24.92 0.58 23.70
CA SER A 97 26.00 0.20 22.78
C SER A 97 26.56 -1.21 23.00
N ASP A 98 26.07 -1.92 24.02
CA ASP A 98 26.50 -3.24 24.47
C ASP A 98 25.51 -4.38 24.15
N LEU A 99 24.56 -4.15 23.24
CA LEU A 99 23.76 -5.20 22.58
C LEU A 99 24.42 -5.68 21.28
#